data_AF-A0A849BJN2-F1
#
_entry.id   AF-A0A849BJN2-F1
#
_cell.length_a   1.000
_cell.length_b   1.000
_cell.length_c   1.000
_cell.angle_alpha   90.00
_cell.angle_beta   90.00
_cell.angle_gamma   90.00
#
_symmetry.space_group_name_H-M   'P 1'
#
loop_
_entity.id
_entity.type
_entity.pdbx_description
1 polymer ?
#
loop_
_entity_poly.entity_id
_entity_poly.type
_entity_poly.pdbx_seq_one_letter_code
_entity_poly.pdbx_strand_id
1 'polypeptide(L)'
;MAQTTAQRQAAYRARRATAGKDGNGERRLDMWVSSEVDLALARLARRYAVTKRQMLERLIVRADDAIVRRLDPESEQWDLYFKASR
;
A
#
# COMPACT_ATOMS: atom_id res chain seq x y z
N MET A 1 -8.31 1.58 -35.41
CA MET A 1 -6.94 2.02 -35.04
C MET A 1 -6.42 1.08 -33.97
N ALA A 2 -5.32 0.35 -34.23
CA ALA A 2 -4.70 -0.46 -33.19
C ALA A 2 -4.08 0.44 -32.13
N GLN A 3 -4.22 0.09 -30.85
CA GLN A 3 -3.63 0.89 -29.77
C GLN A 3 -2.11 0.89 -29.86
N THR A 4 -1.51 2.07 -29.72
CA THR A 4 -0.04 2.17 -29.61
C THR A 4 0.45 1.50 -28.33
N THR A 5 1.72 1.14 -28.28
CA THR A 5 2.34 0.57 -27.06
C THR A 5 2.20 1.51 -25.86
N ALA A 6 2.30 2.83 -26.08
CA ALA A 6 2.09 3.84 -25.05
C ALA A 6 0.65 3.84 -24.52
N GLN A 7 -0.35 3.75 -25.41
CA GLN A 7 -1.76 3.65 -25.03
C GLN A 7 -2.06 2.37 -24.24
N ARG A 8 -1.46 1.23 -24.64
CA ARG A 8 -1.60 -0.03 -23.90
C ARG A 8 -1.00 0.05 -22.50
N GLN A 9 0.19 0.65 -22.35
CA GLN A 9 0.79 0.85 -21.04
C GLN A 9 -0.01 1.82 -20.15
N ALA A 10 -0.54 2.90 -20.72
CA ALA A 10 -1.40 3.83 -20.00
C ALA A 10 -2.69 3.14 -19.51
N ALA A 11 -3.35 2.37 -20.38
CA ALA A 11 -4.53 1.58 -20.02
C ALA A 11 -4.23 0.53 -18.94
N TYR A 12 -3.08 -0.14 -19.01
CA TYR A 12 -2.64 -1.08 -17.98
C TYR A 12 -2.45 -0.40 -16.62
N ARG A 13 -1.75 0.75 -16.57
CA ARG A 13 -1.57 1.52 -15.33
C ARG A 13 -2.91 2.01 -14.76
N ALA A 14 -3.81 2.49 -15.62
CA ALA A 14 -5.13 2.96 -15.21
C ALA A 14 -5.99 1.84 -14.59
N ARG A 15 -5.91 0.61 -15.14
CA ARG A 15 -6.64 -0.55 -14.62
C ARG A 15 -6.04 -1.11 -13.33
N ARG A 16 -4.75 -0.89 -13.07
CA ARG A 16 -4.05 -1.49 -11.93
C ARG A 16 -4.64 -1.10 -10.58
N ALA A 17 -5.15 0.13 -10.47
CA ALA A 17 -5.80 0.66 -9.27
C ALA A 17 -7.17 0.02 -8.97
N THR A 18 -7.80 -0.64 -9.97
CA THR A 18 -9.13 -1.24 -9.85
C THR A 18 -9.17 -2.73 -10.18
N ALA A 19 -8.03 -3.33 -10.53
CA ALA A 19 -7.93 -4.72 -11.01
C ALA A 19 -8.04 -5.80 -9.92
N GLY A 20 -8.21 -5.43 -8.66
CA GLY A 20 -8.39 -6.38 -7.56
C GLY A 20 -9.86 -6.63 -7.20
N LYS A 21 -10.08 -7.51 -6.21
CA LYS A 21 -11.42 -7.89 -5.75
C LYS A 21 -12.20 -6.65 -5.28
N ASP A 22 -13.48 -6.57 -5.64
CA ASP A 22 -14.38 -5.47 -5.28
C ASP A 22 -13.89 -4.08 -5.73
N GLY A 23 -13.08 -4.03 -6.80
CA GLY A 23 -12.50 -2.78 -7.32
C GLY A 23 -11.28 -2.29 -6.53
N ASN A 24 -10.76 -3.07 -5.59
CA ASN A 24 -9.59 -2.74 -4.78
C ASN A 24 -8.31 -3.23 -5.45
N GLY A 25 -7.78 -2.45 -6.38
CA GLY A 25 -6.48 -2.74 -7.00
C GLY A 25 -5.29 -2.19 -6.21
N GLU A 26 -4.13 -2.22 -6.84
CA GLU A 26 -2.88 -1.75 -6.23
C GLU A 26 -2.78 -0.22 -6.29
N ARG A 27 -2.31 0.40 -5.20
CA ARG A 27 -1.99 1.83 -5.14
C ARG A 27 -0.47 2.00 -5.16
N ARG A 28 0.05 2.94 -5.95
CA ARG A 28 1.48 3.25 -6.00
C ARG A 28 1.84 4.19 -4.83
N LEU A 29 2.89 3.83 -4.09
CA LEU A 29 3.56 4.74 -3.16
C LEU A 29 4.69 5.44 -3.92
N ASP A 30 4.56 6.74 -4.17
CA ASP A 30 5.58 7.53 -4.87
C ASP A 30 6.27 8.45 -3.85
N MET A 31 7.28 7.91 -3.15
CA MET A 31 8.00 8.64 -2.11
C MET A 31 9.47 8.27 -2.07
N TRP A 32 10.28 9.24 -1.63
CA TRP A 32 11.67 9.03 -1.24
C TRP A 32 11.73 8.70 0.25
N VAL A 33 12.63 7.80 0.63
CA VAL A 33 12.89 7.43 2.03
C VAL A 33 14.38 7.61 2.34
N SER A 34 14.72 7.72 3.62
CA SER A 34 16.13 7.79 4.02
C SER A 34 16.86 6.49 3.68
N SER A 35 18.18 6.58 3.47
CA SER A 35 19.02 5.40 3.21
C SER A 35 18.96 4.37 4.34
N GLU A 36 18.83 4.83 5.59
CA GLU A 36 18.68 3.95 6.75
C GLU A 36 17.44 3.05 6.64
N VAL A 37 16.29 3.63 6.25
CA VAL A 37 15.03 2.90 6.08
C VAL A 37 15.14 1.88 4.95
N ASP A 38 15.74 2.24 3.81
CA ASP A 38 15.90 1.28 2.70
C ASP A 38 16.76 0.07 3.11
N LEU A 39 17.87 0.31 3.83
CA LEU A 39 18.74 -0.75 4.34
C LEU A 39 18.01 -1.63 5.38
N ALA A 40 17.26 -1.03 6.28
CA ALA A 40 16.45 -1.76 7.27
C ALA A 40 15.40 -2.64 6.57
N LEU A 41 14.67 -2.09 5.61
CA LEU A 41 13.68 -2.81 4.83
C LEU A 41 14.30 -3.98 4.06
N ALA A 42 15.49 -3.79 3.47
CA ALA A 42 16.23 -4.86 2.79
C ALA A 42 16.59 -6.01 3.74
N ARG A 43 17.08 -5.71 4.95
CA ARG A 43 17.42 -6.73 5.95
C ARG A 43 16.20 -7.51 6.40
N LEU A 44 15.08 -6.82 6.67
CA LEU A 44 13.82 -7.45 7.07
C LEU A 44 13.26 -8.34 5.97
N ALA A 45 13.18 -7.83 4.73
CA ALA A 45 12.70 -8.58 3.59
C ALA A 45 13.49 -9.89 3.39
N ARG A 46 14.82 -9.82 3.48
CA ARG A 46 15.69 -11.00 3.43
C ARG A 46 15.44 -11.97 4.58
N ARG A 47 15.31 -11.48 5.82
CA ARG A 47 15.08 -12.33 7.00
C ARG A 47 13.78 -13.13 6.90
N TYR A 48 12.74 -12.53 6.32
CA TYR A 48 11.42 -13.16 6.18
C TYR A 48 11.20 -13.82 4.81
N ALA A 49 12.23 -13.89 3.94
CA ALA A 49 12.16 -14.44 2.60
C ALA A 49 11.01 -13.85 1.74
N VAL A 50 10.84 -12.52 1.80
CA VAL A 50 9.82 -11.80 1.03
C VAL A 50 10.44 -10.62 0.27
N THR A 51 9.68 -10.04 -0.66
CA THR A 51 10.08 -8.81 -1.36
C THR A 51 10.02 -7.60 -0.41
N LYS A 52 10.79 -6.53 -0.72
CA LYS A 52 10.71 -5.24 0.00
C LYS A 52 9.27 -4.70 0.01
N ARG A 53 8.54 -4.83 -1.10
CA ARG A 53 7.12 -4.45 -1.21
C ARG A 53 6.26 -5.21 -0.20
N GLN A 54 6.32 -6.53 -0.20
CA GLN A 54 5.54 -7.36 0.74
C GLN A 54 5.92 -7.08 2.20
N MET A 55 7.20 -6.83 2.48
CA MET A 55 7.64 -6.48 3.83
C MET A 55 7.08 -5.12 4.26
N LEU A 56 7.09 -4.12 3.37
CA LEU A 56 6.51 -2.81 3.63
C LEU A 56 5.00 -2.89 3.88
N GLU A 57 4.27 -3.64 3.04
CA GLU A 57 2.83 -3.91 3.24
C GLU A 57 2.56 -4.55 4.60
N ARG A 58 3.35 -5.57 4.99
CA ARG A 58 3.23 -6.22 6.30
C ARG A 58 3.47 -5.26 7.46
N LEU A 59 4.45 -4.36 7.35
CA LEU A 59 4.75 -3.38 8.40
C LEU A 59 3.59 -2.37 8.54
N ILE A 60 3.07 -1.87 7.43
CA ILE A 60 1.96 -0.91 7.41
C ILE A 60 0.70 -1.55 8.00
N VAL A 61 0.29 -2.72 7.49
CA VAL A 61 -0.91 -3.43 7.97
C VAL A 61 -0.79 -3.76 9.46
N ARG A 62 0.38 -4.21 9.91
CA ARG A 62 0.58 -4.51 11.34
C ARG A 62 0.48 -3.27 12.22
N ALA A 63 0.97 -2.12 11.76
CA ALA A 63 0.89 -0.87 12.49
C ALA A 63 -0.57 -0.36 12.54
N ASP A 64 -1.27 -0.41 11.41
CA ASP A 64 -2.69 -0.06 11.28
C ASP A 64 -3.56 -0.94 12.19
N ASP A 65 -3.44 -2.26 12.09
CA ASP A 65 -4.14 -3.24 12.93
C ASP A 65 -3.95 -2.97 14.43
N ALA A 66 -2.74 -2.57 14.84
CA ALA A 66 -2.43 -2.30 16.24
C ALA A 66 -3.17 -1.06 16.78
N ILE A 67 -3.42 -0.07 15.91
CA ILE A 67 -4.23 1.11 16.24
C ILE A 67 -5.70 0.73 16.25
N VAL A 68 -6.19 0.13 15.17
CA VAL A 68 -7.61 -0.23 15.00
C VAL A 68 -8.11 -1.11 16.16
N ARG A 69 -7.31 -2.07 16.64
CA ARG A 69 -7.67 -2.93 17.78
C ARG A 69 -7.87 -2.20 19.11
N ARG A 70 -7.40 -0.96 19.23
CA ARG A 70 -7.49 -0.14 20.45
C ARG A 70 -8.59 0.92 20.37
N LEU A 71 -9.15 1.15 19.18
CA LEU A 71 -10.22 2.10 18.97
C LEU A 71 -11.56 1.43 19.26
N ASP A 72 -12.44 2.14 19.94
CA ASP A 72 -13.84 1.77 20.07
C ASP A 72 -14.55 2.10 18.73
N PRO A 73 -15.19 1.13 18.06
CA PRO A 73 -15.88 1.35 16.78
C PRO A 73 -16.96 2.44 16.79
N GLU A 74 -17.53 2.75 17.94
CA GLU A 74 -18.57 3.78 18.08
C GLU A 74 -18.01 5.16 18.52
N SER A 75 -16.69 5.27 18.68
CA SER A 75 -16.05 6.49 19.15
C SER A 75 -15.73 7.49 18.02
N GLU A 76 -15.70 8.77 18.36
CA GLU A 76 -15.23 9.83 17.44
C GLU A 76 -13.80 9.57 16.95
N GLN A 77 -12.95 8.91 17.75
CA GLN A 77 -11.58 8.57 17.36
C GLN A 77 -11.54 7.55 16.22
N TRP A 78 -12.48 6.61 16.18
CA TRP A 78 -12.64 5.68 15.07
C TRP A 78 -12.97 6.43 13.77
N ASP A 79 -13.96 7.31 13.82
CA ASP A 79 -14.36 8.12 12.68
C ASP A 79 -13.21 9.00 12.18
N LEU A 80 -12.50 9.67 13.07
CA LEU A 80 -11.36 10.52 12.72
C LEU A 80 -10.23 9.72 12.04
N TYR A 81 -9.92 8.52 12.55
CA TYR A 81 -8.87 7.67 12.02
C TYR A 81 -9.16 7.24 10.57
N PHE A 82 -10.38 6.79 10.28
CA PHE A 82 -10.75 6.32 8.94
C PHE A 82 -11.16 7.44 7.97
N LYS A 83 -11.49 8.63 8.46
CA LYS A 83 -11.79 9.81 7.61
C LYS A 83 -10.55 10.39 6.91
N ALA A 84 -9.34 10.02 7.35
CA ALA A 84 -8.07 10.52 6.80
C ALA A 84 -7.77 10.03 5.37
N SER A 85 -8.59 9.16 4.78
CA SER A 85 -8.43 8.76 3.37
C SER A 85 -8.90 9.87 2.43
N ARG A 86 -7.99 10.67 1.89
CA ARG A 86 -8.25 11.53 0.73
C ARG A 86 -7.17 11.34 -0.33
#